data_AF-A0A4R4TUR8-F1
#
_entry.id   AF-A0A4R4TUR8-F1
#
_cell.length_a   1.000
_cell.length_b   1.000
_cell.length_c   1.000
_cell.angle_alpha   90.00
_cell.angle_beta   90.00
_cell.angle_gamma   90.00
#
_symmetry.space_group_name_H-M   'P 1'
#
loop_
_entity.id
_entity.type
_entity.pdbx_description
1 polymer ?
#
loop_
_entity_poly.entity_id
_entity_poly.type
_entity_poly.pdbx_seq_one_letter_code
_entity_poly.pdbx_strand_id
1 'polypeptide(L)'
;MKRIVEIVPARPGWYARWQITPEATRCYPVSLWAMVEESDGSAREVVGMDCAGQWPGSDDNEVGGEFVRYLFQTPDSGPPEDADAPTVSARENGPRLQPVTA
;
A
#
# COMPACT_ATOMS: atom_id res chain seq x y z
N MET A 1 -6.22 12.02 14.80
CA MET A 1 -6.33 11.55 13.40
C MET A 1 -4.98 11.76 12.73
N LYS A 2 -4.37 10.70 12.22
CA LYS A 2 -3.05 10.82 11.59
C LYS A 2 -3.15 11.64 10.30
N ARG A 3 -2.12 12.42 10.00
CA ARG A 3 -1.99 13.19 8.75
C ARG A 3 -0.76 12.74 7.98
N ILE A 4 -0.87 12.61 6.66
CA ILE A 4 0.29 12.38 5.79
C ILE A 4 1.02 13.71 5.58
N VAL A 5 2.32 13.74 5.86
CA VAL A 5 3.16 14.95 5.73
C VAL A 5 4.22 14.82 4.63
N GLU A 6 4.58 13.61 4.24
CA GLU A 6 5.52 13.34 3.15
C GLU A 6 5.16 12.02 2.46
N ILE A 7 5.41 11.92 1.16
CA ILE A 7 5.21 10.72 0.35
C ILE A 7 6.42 10.53 -0.57
N VAL A 8 6.92 9.30 -0.64
CA VAL A 8 7.92 8.87 -1.63
C VAL A 8 7.49 7.56 -2.30
N PRO A 9 7.81 7.34 -3.58
CA PRO A 9 7.47 6.09 -4.25
C PRO A 9 8.20 4.91 -3.60
N ALA A 10 7.52 3.79 -3.45
CA ALA A 10 8.13 2.55 -2.98
C ALA A 10 8.85 1.86 -4.14
N ARG A 11 10.05 1.32 -3.87
CA ARG A 11 10.72 0.47 -4.85
C ARG A 11 9.91 -0.83 -5.05
N PRO A 12 9.87 -1.39 -6.27
CA PRO A 12 9.26 -2.69 -6.51
C PRO A 12 9.82 -3.77 -5.56
N GLY A 13 8.95 -4.69 -5.12
CA GLY A 13 9.31 -5.78 -4.23
C GLY A 13 8.82 -5.64 -2.78
N TRP A 14 8.29 -4.48 -2.39
CA TRP A 14 7.64 -4.30 -1.09
C TRP A 14 6.16 -4.68 -1.13
N TYR A 15 5.70 -5.38 -0.10
CA TYR A 15 4.31 -5.80 0.08
C TYR A 15 3.84 -5.54 1.50
N ALA A 16 2.59 -5.11 1.66
CA ALA A 16 1.88 -5.10 2.92
C ALA A 16 1.10 -6.41 3.03
N ARG A 17 1.37 -7.20 4.08
CA ARG A 17 0.62 -8.42 4.37
C ARG A 17 -0.44 -8.13 5.41
N TRP A 18 -1.67 -8.49 5.05
CA TRP A 18 -2.84 -8.38 5.90
C TRP A 18 -3.41 -9.76 6.19
N GLN A 19 -3.93 -9.96 7.38
CA GLN A 19 -4.73 -11.12 7.75
C GLN A 19 -6.19 -10.80 7.42
N ILE A 20 -6.78 -11.57 6.51
CA ILE A 20 -8.16 -11.36 6.01
C ILE A 20 -9.16 -12.31 6.69
N THR A 21 -8.67 -13.45 7.18
CA THR A 21 -9.38 -14.37 8.08
C THR A 21 -8.37 -14.93 9.08
N PRO A 22 -8.79 -15.56 10.18
CA PRO A 22 -7.84 -16.11 11.16
C PRO A 22 -6.81 -17.08 10.56
N GLU A 23 -7.15 -17.78 9.47
CA GLU A 23 -6.30 -18.77 8.81
C GLU A 23 -5.63 -18.27 7.51
N ALA A 24 -5.95 -17.07 7.02
CA ALA A 24 -5.51 -16.60 5.72
C ALA A 24 -4.93 -15.18 5.72
N THR A 25 -3.81 -15.02 5.01
CA THR A 25 -3.22 -13.72 4.72
C THR A 25 -3.30 -13.40 3.23
N ARG A 26 -3.20 -12.11 2.92
CA ARG A 26 -3.05 -11.61 1.56
C ARG A 26 -2.01 -10.50 1.53
N CYS A 27 -1.18 -10.50 0.50
CA CYS A 27 -0.17 -9.47 0.26
C CYS A 27 -0.65 -8.50 -0.82
N TYR A 28 -0.49 -7.20 -0.57
CA TYR A 28 -0.71 -6.16 -1.57
C TYR A 28 0.60 -5.40 -1.81
N PRO A 29 0.98 -5.13 -3.08
CA PRO A 29 2.17 -4.32 -3.37
C PRO A 29 2.12 -2.96 -2.68
N VAL A 30 3.21 -2.58 -2.00
CA VAL A 30 3.39 -1.22 -1.46
C VAL A 30 3.72 -0.31 -2.64
N SER A 31 2.89 0.71 -2.84
CA SER A 31 3.06 1.69 -3.93
C SER A 31 3.86 2.90 -3.49
N LEU A 32 3.76 3.30 -2.23
CA LEU A 32 4.46 4.44 -1.66
C LEU A 32 4.78 4.25 -0.18
N TRP A 33 5.80 4.97 0.29
CA TRP A 33 6.07 5.18 1.69
C TRP A 33 5.59 6.58 2.07
N ALA A 34 4.87 6.69 3.18
CA ALA A 34 4.38 7.95 3.71
C ALA A 34 4.95 8.18 5.10
N MET A 35 5.37 9.42 5.37
CA MET A 35 5.54 9.88 6.74
C MET A 35 4.16 10.36 7.23
N VAL A 36 3.67 9.78 8.32
CA VAL A 36 2.45 10.22 8.98
C VAL A 36 2.76 10.80 10.35
N GLU A 37 2.00 11.81 10.74
CA GLU A 37 2.14 12.51 12.02
C GLU A 37 0.80 12.51 12.75
N GLU A 38 0.84 12.36 14.08
CA GLU A 38 -0.34 12.57 14.92
C GLU A 38 -0.82 14.02 14.84
N SER A 39 -2.13 14.26 15.01
CA SER A 39 -2.70 15.61 14.88
C SER A 39 -2.09 16.62 15.87
N ASP A 40 -1.66 16.13 17.02
CA ASP A 40 -1.04 16.90 18.09
C ASP A 40 0.47 17.09 17.90
N GLY A 41 1.05 16.53 16.83
CA GLY A 41 2.46 16.59 16.51
C GLY A 41 3.36 15.76 17.42
N SER A 42 2.79 14.92 18.29
CA SER A 42 3.53 14.18 19.30
C SER A 42 4.35 13.01 18.74
N ALA A 43 3.91 12.43 17.62
CA ALA A 43 4.55 11.26 17.02
C ALA A 43 4.58 11.35 15.49
N ARG A 44 5.66 10.80 14.92
CA ARG A 44 5.87 10.61 13.48
C ARG A 44 6.27 9.17 13.22
N GLU A 45 5.70 8.56 12.18
CA GLU A 45 6.02 7.21 11.75
C GLU A 45 6.04 7.11 10.22
N VAL A 46 6.83 6.16 9.71
CA VAL A 46 6.85 5.84 8.28
C VAL A 46 6.00 4.59 8.05
N VAL A 47 5.03 4.70 7.16
CA VAL A 47 4.11 3.62 6.78
C VAL A 47 4.17 3.36 5.28
N GLY A 48 4.07 2.10 4.89
CA GLY A 48 3.93 1.69 3.51
C GLY A 48 2.45 1.64 3.17
N MET A 49 2.04 2.41 2.17
CA MET A 49 0.68 2.35 1.65
C MET A 49 0.63 1.36 0.49
N ASP A 50 -0.29 0.41 0.58
CA ASP A 50 -0.49 -0.58 -0.47
C ASP A 50 -1.27 -0.02 -1.67
N CYS A 51 -1.36 -0.82 -2.73
CA CYS A 51 -2.01 -0.44 -3.97
C CYS A 51 -3.53 -0.18 -3.83
N ALA A 52 -4.15 -0.60 -2.72
CA ALA A 52 -5.53 -0.28 -2.40
C ALA A 52 -5.66 1.02 -1.58
N GLY A 53 -4.54 1.66 -1.20
CA GLY A 53 -4.52 2.85 -0.35
C GLY A 53 -4.53 2.54 1.14
N GLN A 54 -4.42 1.28 1.54
CA GLN A 54 -4.48 0.86 2.94
C GLN A 54 -3.10 0.95 3.60
N TRP A 55 -3.08 1.24 4.90
CA TRP A 55 -1.86 1.32 5.71
C TRP A 55 -2.16 1.15 7.21
N PRO A 56 -1.17 0.75 8.04
CA PRO A 56 -1.43 0.38 9.43
C PRO A 56 -1.96 1.53 10.29
N GLY A 57 -3.15 1.35 10.86
CA GLY A 57 -3.78 2.37 11.72
C GLY A 57 -4.51 3.48 10.97
N SER A 58 -4.78 3.32 9.67
CA SER A 58 -5.75 4.15 8.97
C SER A 58 -7.18 3.79 9.37
N ASP A 59 -8.02 4.80 9.58
CA ASP A 59 -9.46 4.65 9.79
C ASP A 59 -10.20 4.29 8.48
N ASP A 60 -9.58 4.52 7.32
CA ASP A 60 -10.15 4.30 5.98
C ASP A 60 -9.83 2.90 5.41
N ASN A 61 -9.19 2.03 6.19
CA ASN A 61 -8.88 0.66 5.75
C ASN A 61 -10.16 -0.16 5.55
N GLU A 62 -10.05 -1.19 4.70
CA GLU A 62 -11.12 -2.16 4.54
C GLU A 62 -11.41 -2.89 5.87
N VAL A 63 -12.70 -3.04 6.19
CA VAL A 63 -13.12 -3.67 7.45
C VAL A 63 -12.75 -5.15 7.46
N GLY A 64 -12.14 -5.60 8.55
CA GLY A 64 -11.85 -7.02 8.80
C GLY A 64 -10.44 -7.46 8.42
N GLY A 65 -9.62 -6.59 7.83
CA GLY A 65 -8.20 -6.83 7.64
C GLY A 65 -7.36 -6.38 8.84
N GLU A 66 -6.50 -7.26 9.38
CA GLU A 66 -5.49 -6.88 10.37
C GLU A 66 -4.11 -6.80 9.71
N PHE A 67 -3.40 -5.70 9.92
CA PHE A 67 -2.05 -5.56 9.40
C PHE A 67 -1.10 -6.51 10.12
N VAL A 68 -0.36 -7.34 9.36
CA VAL A 68 0.60 -8.30 9.93
C VAL A 68 2.01 -7.74 9.87
N ARG A 69 2.50 -7.43 8.66
CA ARG A 69 3.88 -6.94 8.43
C ARG A 69 4.08 -6.41 7.03
N TYR A 70 5.15 -5.64 6.86
CA TYR A 70 5.76 -5.46 5.55
C TYR A 70 6.65 -6.65 5.19
N LEU A 71 6.65 -7.02 3.93
CA LEU A 71 7.47 -8.07 3.34
C LEU A 71 8.25 -7.50 2.16
N PHE A 72 9.54 -7.77 2.08
CA PHE A 72 10.35 -7.48 0.90
C PHE A 72 10.70 -8.79 0.18
N GLN A 73 10.37 -8.85 -1.11
CA GLN A 73 10.83 -9.87 -2.05
C GLN A 73 11.48 -9.18 -3.23
N THR A 74 12.65 -9.65 -3.66
CA THR A 74 13.29 -9.08 -4.83
C THR A 74 12.44 -9.35 -6.07
N PRO A 75 12.35 -8.41 -7.03
CA PRO A 75 11.55 -8.61 -8.24
C PRO A 75 11.87 -9.91 -8.99
N ASP A 76 13.14 -10.35 -8.95
CA ASP A 76 13.61 -11.58 -9.60
C ASP A 76 13.07 -12.87 -8.95
N SER A 77 12.61 -12.81 -7.70
CA SER A 77 12.00 -13.95 -7.01
C SER A 77 10.51 -14.14 -7.33
N GLY A 78 9.92 -13.19 -8.06
CA GLY A 78 8.47 -13.13 -8.25
C GLY A 78 7.74 -12.58 -7.02
N PRO A 79 6.40 -12.45 -7.11
CA PRO A 79 5.58 -11.99 -5.99
C PRO A 79 5.39 -13.09 -4.92
N PRO A 80 5.01 -12.72 -3.68
CA PRO A 80 4.56 -13.67 -2.67
C PRO A 80 3.43 -14.56 -3.17
N GLU A 81 3.35 -15.80 -2.68
CA GLU A 81 2.30 -16.77 -3.06
C GLU A 81 0.88 -16.26 -2.78
N ASP A 82 0.72 -15.48 -1.71
CA ASP A 82 -0.52 -14.85 -1.29
C ASP A 82 -0.69 -13.42 -1.81
N ALA A 83 0.12 -13.00 -2.79
CA ALA A 83 -0.05 -11.70 -3.42
C ALA A 83 -1.38 -11.62 -4.17
N ASP A 84 -2.15 -10.58 -3.90
CA ASP A 84 -3.33 -10.30 -4.69
C ASP A 84 -2.89 -10.03 -6.13
N ALA A 85 -3.50 -10.75 -7.08
CA ALA A 85 -3.23 -10.48 -8.47
C ALA A 85 -3.78 -9.09 -8.78
N PRO A 86 -2.99 -8.16 -9.34
CA PRO A 86 -3.53 -6.87 -9.71
C PRO A 86 -4.62 -7.10 -10.75
N THR A 87 -5.88 -7.01 -10.33
CA THR A 87 -6.99 -6.85 -11.26
C THR A 87 -6.84 -5.45 -11.80
N VAL A 88 -6.13 -5.35 -12.92
CA VAL A 88 -6.03 -4.12 -13.69
C VAL A 88 -7.38 -3.87 -14.35
N SER A 89 -8.39 -3.52 -13.56
CA SER A 89 -9.55 -2.82 -14.06
C SER A 89 -9.02 -1.42 -14.41
N ALA A 90 -8.61 -1.26 -15.67
CA ALA A 90 -8.24 0.04 -16.20
C ALA A 90 -9.31 1.04 -15.76
N ARG A 91 -8.93 2.15 -15.12
CA ARG A 91 -9.87 3.24 -14.81
C ARG A 91 -10.51 3.68 -16.12
N GLU A 92 -11.73 3.22 -16.42
CA GLU A 92 -12.42 3.53 -17.68
C GLU A 92 -12.65 5.04 -17.83
N ASN A 93 -12.72 5.78 -16.71
CA ASN A 93 -13.11 7.19 -16.67
C ASN A 93 -12.05 8.15 -16.07
N GLY A 94 -10.78 7.73 -15.96
CA GLY A 94 -9.70 8.63 -15.53
C GLY A 94 -9.12 9.45 -16.70
N PRO A 95 -8.68 10.70 -16.50
CA PRO A 95 -8.01 11.46 -17.55
C PRO A 95 -6.76 10.71 -17.99
N ARG A 96 -6.74 10.30 -19.28
CA ARG A 96 -5.55 9.71 -19.90
C ARG A 96 -4.47 10.78 -19.99
N LEU A 97 -3.33 10.52 -19.38
CA LEU A 97 -2.11 11.28 -19.67
C LEU A 97 -1.75 11.00 -21.13
N GLN A 98 -2.02 11.97 -22.01
CA GLN A 98 -1.60 11.87 -23.40
C GLN A 98 -0.08 12.05 -23.48
N PRO A 99 0.63 11.23 -24.27
CA PRO A 99 2.04 11.46 -24.54
C PRO A 99 2.19 12.84 -25.20
N VAL A 100 2.94 13.74 -24.58
CA VAL A 100 3.38 14.97 -25.23
C VAL A 100 4.35 14.54 -26.33
N THR A 101 3.93 14.70 -27.58
CA THR A 101 4.82 14.57 -28.73
C THR A 101 5.59 15.89 -28.87
N ALA A 102 6.92 15.81 -28.86
CA ALA A 102 7.81 16.93 -29.13
C ALA A 102 7.80 17.31 -30.61
#